data_AF-A0A536ZD00-F1
#
_entry.id   AF-A0A536ZD00-F1
#
_cell.length_a   1.000
_cell.length_b   1.000
_cell.length_c   1.000
_cell.angle_alpha   90.00
_cell.angle_beta   90.00
_cell.angle_gamma   90.00
#
_symmetry.space_group_name_H-M   'P 1'
#
loop_
_entity.id
_entity.type
_entity.pdbx_description
1 polymer ?
#
loop_
_entity_poly.entity_id
_entity_poly.type
_entity_poly.pdbx_seq_one_letter_code
_entity_poly.pdbx_strand_id
1 'polypeptide(L)' 'AGGGSIKAQMKRADASGARWALIVGDDEASANRVAAKPLRGAGAQIALAPEEVAAHIRAAENA' A
#
# COMPACT_ATOMS: atom_id res chain seq x y z
N ALA A 1 -1.62 -18.75 -9.16
CA ALA A 1 -1.64 -17.51 -9.97
C ALA A 1 -2.76 -16.62 -9.46
N GLY A 2 -2.43 -15.54 -8.74
CA GLY A 2 -3.38 -14.65 -8.06
C GLY A 2 -4.10 -13.64 -8.97
N GLY A 3 -4.56 -14.09 -10.14
CA GLY A 3 -5.20 -13.26 -11.17
C GLY A 3 -6.64 -12.85 -10.86
N GLY A 4 -6.87 -12.24 -9.69
CA GLY A 4 -8.11 -11.52 -9.42
C GLY A 4 -7.97 -10.07 -9.85
N SER A 5 -9.01 -9.46 -10.42
CA SER A 5 -9.03 -8.03 -10.77
C SER A 5 -8.54 -7.18 -9.58
N ILE A 6 -7.84 -6.06 -9.83
CA ILE A 6 -7.30 -5.15 -8.78
C ILE A 6 -8.35 -4.87 -7.70
N LYS A 7 -9.61 -4.70 -8.09
CA LYS A 7 -10.77 -4.56 -7.19
C LYS A 7 -10.92 -5.70 -6.16
N ALA A 8 -10.74 -6.94 -6.58
CA ALA A 8 -10.78 -8.12 -5.70
C ALA A 8 -9.53 -8.25 -4.82
N GLN A 9 -8.38 -7.73 -5.27
CA GLN A 9 -7.17 -7.66 -4.46
C GLN A 9 -7.29 -6.55 -3.40
N MET A 10 -7.79 -5.36 -3.78
CA MET A 10 -8.10 -4.29 -2.83
C MET A 10 -9.11 -4.76 -1.79
N LYS A 11 -10.24 -5.36 -2.21
CA LYS A 11 -11.24 -5.89 -1.26
C LYS A 11 -10.66 -6.92 -0.30
N ARG A 12 -9.71 -7.75 -0.74
CA ARG A 12 -8.99 -8.68 0.15
C ARG A 12 -8.01 -7.97 1.07
N ALA A 13 -7.32 -6.94 0.60
CA ALA A 13 -6.46 -6.11 1.42
C ALA A 13 -7.29 -5.38 2.50
N ASP A 14 -8.45 -4.83 2.15
CA ASP A 14 -9.40 -4.23 3.10
C ASP A 14 -9.90 -5.28 4.12
N ALA A 15 -10.26 -6.48 3.65
CA ALA A 15 -10.76 -7.57 4.50
C ALA A 15 -9.65 -8.27 5.34
N SER A 16 -8.38 -8.03 5.04
CA SER A 16 -7.25 -8.67 5.73
C SER A 16 -7.10 -8.19 7.18
N GLY A 17 -7.74 -7.08 7.53
CA GLY A 17 -7.58 -6.45 8.83
C GLY A 17 -6.24 -5.73 9.02
N ALA A 18 -5.39 -5.65 7.99
CA ALA A 18 -4.16 -4.88 8.02
C ALA A 18 -4.43 -3.38 8.24
N ARG A 19 -3.44 -2.69 8.82
CA ARG A 19 -3.48 -1.22 8.98
C ARG A 19 -3.10 -0.49 7.69
N TRP A 20 -2.31 -1.14 6.85
CA TRP A 20 -1.76 -0.58 5.61
C TRP A 20 -1.89 -1.57 4.46
N ALA A 21 -2.09 -1.05 3.26
CA ALA A 21 -1.98 -1.77 1.99
C ALA A 21 -0.84 -1.18 1.17
N LEU A 22 0.02 -2.05 0.63
CA LEU A 22 1.04 -1.68 -0.34
C LEU A 22 0.55 -2.09 -1.72
N ILE A 23 0.55 -1.14 -2.64
CA ILE A 23 0.08 -1.32 -4.01
C ILE A 23 1.29 -1.10 -4.92
N VAL A 24 1.60 -2.12 -5.72
CA VAL A 24 2.64 -2.10 -6.74
C VAL A 24 2.01 -2.62 -8.01
N GLY A 25 1.64 -1.70 -8.91
CA GLY A 25 1.26 -2.01 -10.29
C GLY A 25 2.47 -1.93 -11.23
N ASP A 26 2.21 -2.12 -12.51
CA ASP A 26 3.24 -2.02 -13.55
C ASP A 26 3.85 -0.62 -13.63
N ASP A 27 3.03 0.43 -13.48
CA ASP A 27 3.49 1.82 -13.47
C ASP A 27 4.35 2.13 -12.24
N GLU A 28 3.94 1.70 -11.05
CA GLU A 28 4.72 1.88 -9.82
C GLU A 28 6.05 1.11 -9.90
N ALA A 29 6.03 -0.13 -10.40
CA ALA A 29 7.24 -0.93 -10.59
C ALA A 29 8.19 -0.27 -11.61
N SER A 30 7.65 0.25 -12.72
CA SER A 30 8.43 0.95 -13.75
C SER A 30 9.05 2.25 -13.21
N ALA A 31 8.32 2.96 -12.35
CA ALA A 31 8.78 4.19 -11.72
C ALA A 31 9.64 3.97 -10.47
N ASN A 32 9.91 2.71 -10.08
CA ASN A 32 10.56 2.34 -8.82
C ASN A 32 9.91 3.03 -7.60
N ARG A 33 8.57 2.96 -7.54
CA ARG A 33 7.75 3.51 -6.46
C ARG A 33 6.81 2.45 -5.91
N VAL A 34 6.25 2.74 -4.75
CA VAL A 34 5.22 1.93 -4.09
C VAL A 34 4.16 2.86 -3.56
N ALA A 35 2.90 2.54 -3.84
CA ALA A 35 1.76 3.26 -3.28
C ALA A 35 1.39 2.65 -1.92
N ALA A 36 1.69 3.37 -0.84
CA ALA A 36 1.27 3.01 0.51
C ALA A 36 -0.08 3.66 0.81
N LYS A 37 -1.09 2.84 1.11
CA LYS A 37 -2.44 3.28 1.46
C LYS A 37 -2.77 2.85 2.89
N PRO A 38 -3.03 3.79 3.82
CA PRO A 38 -3.55 3.43 5.13
C PRO A 38 -5.00 2.93 4.98
N LEU A 39 -5.27 1.75 5.53
CA LEU A 39 -6.60 1.14 5.54
C LEU A 39 -7.39 1.51 6.80
N ARG A 40 -6.69 1.93 7.85
CA ARG A 40 -7.27 2.40 9.10
C ARG A 40 -6.64 3.73 9.49
N GLY A 41 -7.43 4.78 9.60
CA GLY A 41 -6.99 6.13 9.93
C GLY A 41 -7.31 7.15 8.82
N ALA A 42 -6.96 8.41 9.08
CA ALA A 42 -7.06 9.49 8.10
C ALA A 42 -5.73 9.60 7.35
N GLY A 43 -5.72 9.21 6.07
CA GLY A 43 -4.55 9.36 5.23
C GLY A 43 -4.87 9.02 3.77
N ALA A 44 -4.29 9.77 2.85
CA ALA A 44 -4.38 9.48 1.43
C ALA A 44 -3.37 8.40 1.03
N GLN A 45 -3.58 7.77 -0.12
CA GLN A 45 -2.55 6.95 -0.76
C GLN A 45 -1.34 7.83 -1.09
N ILE A 46 -0.15 7.41 -0.69
CA ILE A 46 1.11 8.12 -0.95
C ILE A 46 2.08 7.24 -1.73
N ALA A 47 2.72 7.80 -2.74
CA ALA A 47 3.72 7.10 -3.56
C ALA A 47 5.13 7.41 -3.04
N LEU A 48 5.79 6.39 -2.52
CA LEU A 48 7.11 6.46 -1.87
C LEU A 48 8.11 5.60 -2.63
N ALA A 49 9.41 5.83 -2.45
CA ALA A 49 10.40 4.84 -2.88
C ALA A 49 10.27 3.55 -2.03
N PRO A 50 10.51 2.35 -2.58
CA PRO A 50 10.41 1.08 -1.86
C PRO A 50 11.17 1.07 -0.53
N GLU A 51 12.36 1.66 -0.51
CA GLU A 51 13.21 1.79 0.66
C GLU A 51 12.64 2.72 1.76
N GLU A 52 11.84 3.72 1.37
CA GLU A 52 11.24 4.69 2.30
C GLU A 52 9.94 4.16 2.95
N VAL A 53 9.27 3.20 2.31
CA VAL A 53 7.98 2.66 2.77
C VAL A 53 8.04 2.18 4.21
N ALA A 54 9.07 1.39 4.56
CA ALA A 54 9.20 0.82 5.90
C ALA A 54 9.39 1.90 6.97
N ALA A 55 10.21 2.92 6.68
CA ALA A 55 10.43 4.04 7.57
C ALA A 55 9.16 4.87 7.75
N HIS A 56 8.43 5.14 6.66
CA HIS A 56 7.18 5.90 6.68
C HIS A 56 6.09 5.20 7.51
N ILE A 57 5.87 3.89 7.30
CA ILE A 57 4.88 3.12 8.07
C ILE A 57 5.23 3.14 9.55
N ARG A 58 6.50 2.91 9.90
CA ARG A 58 6.95 2.94 11.29
C ARG A 58 6.78 4.33 11.92
N ALA A 59 7.02 5.41 11.19
CA ALA A 59 6.80 6.76 11.69
C ALA A 59 5.30 7.03 11.94
N ALA A 60 4.44 6.61 11.00
CA ALA A 60 3.00 6.81 11.08
C ALA A 60 2.30 5.95 12.14
N GLU A 61 2.87 4.79 12.50
CA GLU A 61 2.33 3.97 13.60
C GLU A 61 2.69 4.50 15.00
N ASN A 62 3.73 5.34 15.12
CA ASN A 62 4.18 5.92 16.38
C ASN A 62 3.66 7.36 16.60
N ALA A 63 2.96 7.92 15.63
CA ALA A 63 2.33 9.24 15.68
C ALA A 63 0.89 9.13 16.20
#